data_AF-A0A8W8LPI6-F1
#
_entry.id   AF-A0A8W8LPI6-F1
#
_cell.length_a   1.000
_cell.length_b   1.000
_cell.length_c   1.000
_cell.angle_alpha   90.00
_cell.angle_beta   90.00
_cell.angle_gamma   90.00
#
_symmetry.space_group_name_H-M   'P 1'
#
loop_
_entity.id
_entity.type
_entity.pdbx_description
1 polymer ?
#
loop_
_entity_poly.entity_id
_entity_poly.type
_entity_poly.pdbx_seq_one_letter_code
_entity_poly.pdbx_strand_id
1 'polypeptide(L)'
;ETETEDEESWEDWEEAGSQAVCLFCDFSSCMPHKLTAHMQELHDFDLKDVKLRLNLNFYQQIKLINFMRRQIYLGSCYGCGEKFTDKRVLVEHMHSQQHVDRFPEPSVWDQPQYFFPTYENDNLLCQLDDDEEDEVAGGRNQVIAEDLPSLNTILAQESVRKDILSGDIT
;
A
#
# COMPACT_ATOMS: atom_id res chain seq x y z
N GLU A 1 35.13 40.22 8.46
CA GLU A 1 34.67 39.11 9.30
C GLU A 1 33.54 38.45 8.54
N THR A 2 33.82 37.29 7.95
CA THR A 2 32.82 36.51 7.20
C THR A 2 32.69 35.19 7.94
N GLU A 3 31.64 35.12 8.74
CA GLU A 3 31.17 33.91 9.41
C GLU A 3 30.79 32.91 8.31
N THR A 4 31.59 31.86 8.17
CA THR A 4 31.20 30.69 7.39
C THR A 4 30.29 29.87 8.28
N GLU A 5 28.99 29.96 8.01
CA GLU A 5 27.98 29.03 8.50
C GLU A 5 28.43 27.63 8.12
N ASP A 6 28.81 26.84 9.12
CA ASP A 6 28.87 25.39 9.05
C ASP A 6 27.43 24.90 8.79
N GLU A 7 27.03 24.93 7.52
CA GLU A 7 25.94 24.10 7.01
C GLU A 7 26.43 22.64 7.13
N GLU A 8 26.31 22.12 8.36
CA GLU A 8 26.40 20.70 8.67
C GLU A 8 25.49 19.97 7.67
N SER A 9 26.14 19.38 6.67
CA SER A 9 25.53 18.55 5.64
C SER A 9 24.71 17.45 6.33
N TRP A 10 23.39 17.66 6.38
CA TRP A 10 22.39 16.68 6.79
C TRP A 10 22.20 15.57 5.73
N GLU A 11 23.18 15.36 4.84
CA GLU A 11 23.00 14.57 3.61
C GLU A 11 23.48 13.11 3.71
N ASP A 12 23.85 12.61 4.90
CA ASP A 12 24.45 11.26 4.98
C ASP A 12 23.96 10.41 6.16
N TRP A 13 22.67 10.51 6.49
CA TRP A 13 22.00 9.40 7.18
C TRP A 13 21.66 8.35 6.12
N GLU A 14 22.65 7.56 5.70
CA GLU A 14 22.39 6.31 4.98
C GLU A 14 21.46 5.47 5.86
N GLU A 15 20.16 5.48 5.55
CA GLU A 15 19.20 4.53 6.07
C GLU A 15 19.78 3.14 5.76
N ALA A 16 20.30 2.46 6.78
CA ALA A 16 21.03 1.22 6.62
C ALA A 16 20.21 0.22 5.79
N GLY A 17 20.56 0.11 4.49
CA GLY A 17 20.06 -0.89 3.56
C GLY A 17 18.54 -1.01 3.47
N SER A 18 17.84 0.04 3.05
CA SER A 18 16.42 -0.06 2.70
C SER A 18 16.22 -1.07 1.55
N GLN A 19 15.65 -2.24 1.88
CA GLN A 19 15.44 -3.34 0.92
C GLN A 19 13.95 -3.51 0.63
N ALA A 20 13.64 -3.74 -0.65
CA ALA A 20 12.31 -4.17 -1.07
C ALA A 20 12.25 -5.71 -1.04
N VAL A 21 11.16 -6.26 -0.48
CA VAL A 21 10.95 -7.70 -0.32
C VAL A 21 10.00 -8.23 -1.40
N CYS A 22 10.31 -9.41 -1.94
CA CYS A 22 9.48 -10.12 -2.90
C CYS A 22 8.08 -10.42 -2.34
N LEU A 23 7.06 -10.40 -3.20
CA LEU A 23 5.68 -10.71 -2.82
C LEU A 23 5.47 -12.18 -2.45
N PHE A 24 6.29 -13.08 -2.99
CA PHE A 24 6.05 -14.52 -2.93
C PHE A 24 7.06 -15.27 -2.05
N CYS A 25 8.29 -14.78 -1.89
CA CYS A 25 9.34 -15.46 -1.12
C CYS A 25 10.07 -14.51 -0.17
N ASP A 26 11.21 -14.92 0.39
CA ASP A 26 11.98 -14.15 1.37
C ASP A 26 13.15 -13.38 0.72
N PHE A 27 13.23 -13.39 -0.62
CA PHE A 27 14.22 -12.60 -1.35
C PHE A 27 13.97 -11.11 -1.17
N SER A 28 15.03 -10.36 -0.93
CA SER A 28 15.01 -8.90 -0.81
C SER A 28 16.17 -8.27 -1.58
N SER A 29 15.97 -7.03 -2.03
CA SER A 29 16.98 -6.29 -2.78
C SER A 29 16.83 -4.79 -2.56
N CYS A 30 17.95 -4.08 -2.44
CA CYS A 30 18.00 -2.60 -2.48
C CYS A 30 17.91 -2.05 -3.91
N MET A 31 18.07 -2.90 -4.92
CA MET A 31 17.99 -2.53 -6.34
C MET A 31 16.62 -2.94 -6.92
N PRO A 32 15.80 -1.98 -7.40
CA PRO A 32 14.49 -2.24 -7.99
C PRO A 32 14.53 -3.30 -9.10
N HIS A 33 15.44 -3.13 -10.06
CA HIS A 33 15.57 -4.01 -11.24
C HIS A 33 15.87 -5.47 -10.86
N LYS A 34 16.61 -5.71 -9.78
CA LYS A 34 16.88 -7.08 -9.31
C LYS A 34 15.64 -7.72 -8.69
N LEU A 35 14.83 -6.94 -7.97
CA LEU A 35 13.59 -7.45 -7.41
C LEU A 35 12.56 -7.74 -8.52
N THR A 36 12.43 -6.85 -9.50
CA THR A 36 11.57 -7.07 -10.67
C THR A 36 12.01 -8.30 -11.45
N ALA A 37 13.31 -8.42 -11.77
CA ALA A 37 13.85 -9.60 -12.46
C ALA A 37 13.61 -10.89 -11.66
N HIS A 38 13.80 -10.84 -10.34
CA HIS A 38 13.51 -11.98 -9.46
C HIS A 38 12.03 -12.41 -9.51
N MET A 39 11.10 -11.46 -9.41
CA MET A 39 9.66 -11.77 -9.49
C MET A 39 9.29 -12.33 -10.86
N GLN A 40 9.90 -11.81 -11.93
CA GLN A 40 9.64 -12.32 -13.27
C GLN A 40 10.21 -13.72 -13.50
N GLU A 41 11.47 -13.96 -13.14
CA GLU A 41 12.17 -15.20 -13.46
C GLU A 41 11.78 -16.39 -12.58
N LEU A 42 11.45 -16.14 -11.30
CA LEU A 42 11.15 -17.21 -10.34
C LEU A 42 9.66 -17.36 -10.03
N HIS A 43 8.87 -16.31 -10.25
CA HIS A 43 7.45 -16.32 -9.93
C HIS A 43 6.55 -16.06 -11.14
N ASP A 44 7.12 -15.89 -12.35
CA ASP A 44 6.36 -15.53 -13.55
C ASP A 44 5.45 -14.30 -13.32
N PHE A 45 5.93 -13.32 -12.54
CA PHE A 45 5.16 -12.15 -12.14
C PHE A 45 5.84 -10.83 -12.54
N ASP A 46 5.16 -10.07 -13.41
CA ASP A 46 5.54 -8.70 -13.78
C ASP A 46 4.52 -7.69 -13.24
N LEU A 47 4.92 -6.90 -12.25
CA LEU A 47 4.06 -5.86 -11.68
C LEU A 47 3.67 -4.78 -12.71
N LYS A 48 4.53 -4.47 -13.68
CA LYS A 48 4.24 -3.48 -14.72
C LYS A 48 3.22 -4.03 -15.72
N ASP A 49 3.33 -5.29 -16.10
CA ASP A 49 2.29 -5.96 -16.91
C ASP A 49 0.94 -5.95 -16.18
N VAL A 50 0.93 -6.33 -14.90
CA VAL A 50 -0.29 -6.35 -14.08
C VAL A 50 -0.93 -4.96 -14.02
N LYS A 51 -0.15 -3.90 -13.79
CA LYS A 51 -0.61 -2.50 -13.80
C LYS A 51 -1.33 -2.17 -15.11
N LEU A 52 -0.69 -2.43 -16.25
CA LEU A 52 -1.23 -2.12 -17.58
C LEU A 52 -2.48 -2.95 -17.90
N ARG A 53 -2.42 -4.27 -17.65
CA ARG A 53 -3.49 -5.21 -17.95
C ARG A 53 -4.77 -4.98 -17.14
N LEU A 54 -4.62 -4.56 -15.88
CA LEU A 54 -5.75 -4.23 -15.00
C LEU A 54 -6.11 -2.73 -15.00
N ASN A 55 -5.36 -1.90 -15.73
CA ASN A 55 -5.50 -0.44 -15.76
C ASN A 55 -5.54 0.18 -14.36
N LEU A 56 -4.55 -0.17 -13.52
CA LEU A 56 -4.49 0.25 -12.11
C LEU A 56 -3.96 1.67 -11.98
N ASN A 57 -4.71 2.53 -11.27
CA ASN A 57 -4.14 3.79 -10.79
C ASN A 57 -3.12 3.55 -9.66
N PHE A 58 -2.35 4.58 -9.30
CA PHE A 58 -1.34 4.52 -8.24
C PHE A 58 -1.84 3.89 -6.93
N TYR A 59 -3.01 4.32 -6.45
CA TYR A 59 -3.57 3.79 -5.19
C TYR A 59 -4.04 2.34 -5.31
N GLN A 60 -4.57 1.94 -6.46
CA GLN A 60 -4.97 0.56 -6.71
C GLN A 60 -3.76 -0.37 -6.77
N GLN A 61 -2.62 0.08 -7.31
CA GLN A 61 -1.36 -0.67 -7.24
C GLN A 61 -0.97 -0.95 -5.78
N ILE A 62 -0.98 0.07 -4.92
CA ILE A 62 -0.69 -0.08 -3.48
C ILE A 62 -1.62 -1.10 -2.83
N LYS A 63 -2.93 -0.96 -3.05
CA LYS A 63 -3.93 -1.86 -2.46
C LYS A 63 -3.77 -3.30 -2.91
N LEU A 64 -3.51 -3.52 -4.20
CA LEU A 64 -3.31 -4.87 -4.74
C LEU A 64 -2.07 -5.53 -4.12
N ILE A 65 -0.96 -4.81 -4.04
CA ILE A 65 0.28 -5.30 -3.42
C ILE A 65 0.07 -5.66 -1.94
N ASN A 66 -0.56 -4.77 -1.17
CA ASN A 66 -0.85 -5.02 0.24
C ASN A 66 -1.85 -6.17 0.44
N PHE A 67 -2.83 -6.30 -0.46
CA PHE A 67 -3.73 -7.45 -0.48
C PHE A 67 -2.96 -8.75 -0.71
N MET A 68 -2.13 -8.83 -1.76
CA MET A 68 -1.34 -10.02 -2.07
C MET A 68 -0.46 -10.42 -0.89
N ARG A 69 0.29 -9.46 -0.32
CA ARG A 69 1.13 -9.70 0.86
C ARG A 69 0.34 -10.25 2.04
N ARG A 70 -0.84 -9.69 2.31
CA ARG A 70 -1.73 -10.19 3.36
C ARG A 70 -2.18 -11.63 3.09
N GLN A 71 -2.55 -11.96 1.85
CA GLN A 71 -2.98 -13.32 1.51
C GLN A 71 -1.83 -14.33 1.66
N ILE A 72 -0.63 -13.98 1.19
CA ILE A 72 0.56 -14.81 1.36
C ILE A 72 0.91 -14.98 2.84
N TYR A 73 0.86 -13.91 3.64
CA TYR A 73 1.07 -13.96 5.09
C TYR A 73 0.05 -14.85 5.82
N LEU A 74 -1.22 -14.80 5.41
CA LEU A 74 -2.28 -15.64 5.96
C LEU A 74 -2.25 -17.08 5.45
N GLY A 75 -1.31 -17.43 4.56
CA GLY A 75 -1.23 -18.75 3.97
C GLY A 75 -2.41 -19.06 3.04
N SER A 76 -3.02 -18.06 2.41
CA SER A 76 -4.21 -18.21 1.57
C SER A 76 -3.91 -17.88 0.12
N CYS A 77 -4.28 -18.76 -0.82
CA CYS A 77 -4.18 -18.45 -2.25
C CYS A 77 -5.24 -17.44 -2.63
N TYR A 78 -4.86 -16.30 -3.20
CA TYR A 78 -5.84 -15.29 -3.65
C TYR A 78 -6.61 -15.70 -4.91
N GLY A 79 -6.11 -16.64 -5.70
CA GLY A 79 -6.75 -17.10 -6.93
C GLY A 79 -7.89 -18.11 -6.69
N CYS A 80 -7.79 -18.96 -5.67
CA CYS A 80 -8.79 -19.99 -5.37
C CYS A 80 -9.30 -20.02 -3.92
N GLY A 81 -8.64 -19.33 -2.98
CA GLY A 81 -9.00 -19.30 -1.56
C GLY A 81 -8.54 -20.50 -0.74
N GLU A 82 -7.80 -21.47 -1.32
CA GLU A 82 -7.23 -22.58 -0.54
C GLU A 82 -6.22 -22.08 0.49
N LYS A 83 -6.17 -22.76 1.63
CA LYS A 83 -5.30 -22.42 2.77
C LYS A 83 -4.18 -23.44 2.94
N PHE A 84 -3.01 -22.93 3.30
CA PHE A 84 -1.77 -23.67 3.43
C PHE A 84 -1.09 -23.27 4.73
N THR A 85 -0.41 -24.22 5.37
CA THR A 85 0.33 -23.98 6.61
C THR A 85 1.74 -23.47 6.37
N ASP A 86 2.27 -23.68 5.15
CA ASP A 86 3.63 -23.34 4.78
C ASP A 86 3.64 -22.45 3.53
N LYS A 87 4.42 -21.36 3.59
CA LYS A 87 4.53 -20.36 2.52
C LYS A 87 5.08 -20.96 1.23
N ARG A 88 6.06 -21.86 1.29
CA ARG A 88 6.61 -22.50 0.09
C ARG A 88 5.55 -23.38 -0.60
N VAL A 89 4.77 -24.11 0.18
CA VAL A 89 3.69 -24.96 -0.36
C VAL A 89 2.60 -24.10 -1.02
N LEU A 90 2.24 -22.96 -0.43
CA LEU A 90 1.33 -22.00 -1.05
C LEU A 90 1.85 -21.49 -2.40
N VAL A 91 3.12 -21.07 -2.45
CA VAL A 91 3.74 -20.55 -3.68
C VAL A 91 3.84 -21.63 -4.75
N GLU A 92 4.23 -22.86 -4.38
CA GLU A 92 4.25 -24.01 -5.28
C GLU A 92 2.86 -24.33 -5.83
N HIS A 93 1.82 -24.30 -4.98
CA HIS A 93 0.43 -24.39 -5.42
C HIS A 93 0.13 -23.32 -6.47
N MET A 94 0.48 -22.07 -6.20
CA MET A 94 0.19 -20.95 -7.11
C MET A 94 0.87 -21.11 -8.47
N HIS A 95 2.11 -21.60 -8.51
CA HIS A 95 2.80 -21.90 -9.76
C HIS A 95 2.12 -23.08 -10.49
N SER A 96 1.85 -24.19 -9.79
CA SER A 96 1.28 -25.39 -10.39
C SER A 96 -0.14 -25.20 -10.96
N GLN A 97 -0.94 -24.35 -10.30
CA GLN A 97 -2.32 -24.06 -10.69
C GLN A 97 -2.45 -22.79 -11.52
N GLN A 98 -1.34 -22.12 -11.86
CA GLN A 98 -1.33 -20.86 -12.62
C GLN A 98 -2.20 -19.78 -11.95
N HIS A 99 -2.07 -19.67 -10.62
CA HIS A 99 -2.80 -18.69 -9.80
C HIS A 99 -2.00 -17.42 -9.49
N VAL A 100 -0.75 -17.31 -9.94
CA VAL A 100 0.07 -16.11 -9.73
C VAL A 100 -0.62 -14.85 -10.28
N ASP A 101 -1.09 -14.90 -11.53
CA ASP A 101 -1.76 -13.78 -12.20
C ASP A 101 -3.29 -13.82 -12.11
N ARG A 102 -3.83 -14.73 -11.32
CA ARG A 102 -5.29 -14.91 -11.16
C ARG A 102 -5.81 -14.08 -10.00
N PHE A 103 -6.00 -12.78 -10.24
CA PHE A 103 -6.53 -11.88 -9.23
C PHE A 103 -8.05 -12.02 -9.06
N PRO A 104 -8.59 -11.88 -7.84
CA PRO A 104 -10.03 -11.78 -7.63
C PRO A 104 -10.58 -10.43 -8.10
N GLU A 105 -11.91 -10.33 -8.14
CA GLU A 105 -12.62 -9.08 -8.48
C GLU A 105 -12.15 -7.90 -7.61
N PRO A 106 -12.10 -6.66 -8.16
CA PRO A 106 -11.68 -5.47 -7.42
C PRO A 106 -12.43 -5.25 -6.10
N SER A 107 -13.69 -5.67 -6.00
CA SER A 107 -14.46 -5.60 -4.75
C SER A 107 -13.82 -6.37 -3.58
N VAL A 108 -12.90 -7.30 -3.82
CA VAL A 108 -12.20 -8.06 -2.77
C VAL A 108 -10.95 -7.33 -2.25
N TRP A 109 -10.21 -6.66 -3.13
CA TRP A 109 -8.89 -6.10 -2.82
C TRP A 109 -8.81 -4.57 -2.89
N ASP A 110 -9.70 -3.90 -3.63
CA ASP A 110 -9.79 -2.43 -3.69
C ASP A 110 -10.55 -1.88 -2.48
N GLN A 111 -10.11 -2.28 -1.29
CA GLN A 111 -10.71 -1.93 -0.01
C GLN A 111 -9.84 -0.95 0.76
N PRO A 112 -10.43 -0.01 1.53
CA PRO A 112 -9.67 1.01 2.27
C PRO A 112 -8.62 0.43 3.23
N GLN A 113 -8.89 -0.74 3.80
CA GLN A 113 -7.97 -1.46 4.69
C GLN A 113 -6.61 -1.80 4.07
N TYR A 114 -6.48 -1.78 2.73
CA TYR A 114 -5.22 -2.07 2.03
C TYR A 114 -4.44 -0.81 1.63
N PHE A 115 -4.90 0.39 2.03
CA PHE A 115 -4.14 1.63 1.82
C PHE A 115 -2.87 1.69 2.68
N PHE A 116 -2.92 1.14 3.89
CA PHE A 116 -1.79 1.21 4.79
C PHE A 116 -0.73 0.17 4.38
N PRO A 117 0.52 0.60 4.17
CA PRO A 117 1.63 -0.30 3.87
C PRO A 117 1.70 -1.45 4.89
N THR A 118 1.97 -2.66 4.39
CA THR A 118 2.22 -3.81 5.26
C THR A 118 3.56 -3.75 5.98
N TYR A 119 4.51 -2.98 5.47
CA TYR A 119 5.84 -2.81 6.04
C TYR A 119 6.10 -1.34 6.37
N GLU A 120 6.85 -1.10 7.45
CA GLU A 120 7.45 0.22 7.68
C GLU A 120 8.51 0.48 6.60
N ASN A 121 8.58 1.71 6.08
CA ASN A 121 9.50 2.12 5.01
C ASN A 121 9.45 1.20 3.78
N ASP A 122 8.25 0.99 3.24
CA ASP A 122 7.99 0.02 2.19
C ASP A 122 8.61 0.41 0.83
N ASN A 123 9.88 0.01 0.63
CA ASN A 123 10.66 0.35 -0.55
C ASN A 123 10.04 -0.11 -1.87
N LEU A 124 9.24 -1.19 -1.86
CA LEU A 124 8.55 -1.61 -3.09
C LEU A 124 7.48 -0.59 -3.49
N LEU A 125 6.69 -0.10 -2.52
CA LEU A 125 5.66 0.89 -2.78
C LEU A 125 6.25 2.24 -3.19
N CYS A 126 7.41 2.60 -2.64
CA CYS A 126 8.14 3.83 -3.03
C CYS A 126 8.63 3.84 -4.49
N GLN A 127 8.73 2.66 -5.12
CA GLN A 127 9.25 2.50 -6.49
C GLN A 127 8.14 2.37 -7.53
N LEU A 128 6.87 2.55 -7.14
CA LEU A 128 5.74 2.47 -8.06
C LEU A 128 5.71 3.68 -8.99
N ASP A 129 5.44 3.41 -10.27
CA ASP A 129 5.28 4.44 -11.28
C ASP A 129 3.89 5.10 -11.12
N ASP A 130 3.86 6.42 -10.90
CA ASP A 130 2.65 7.24 -10.96
C ASP A 130 2.52 7.79 -12.39
N ASP A 131 1.73 7.10 -13.22
CA ASP A 131 1.47 7.56 -14.58
C ASP A 131 0.38 8.64 -14.49
N GLU A 132 0.71 9.84 -13.97
CA GLU A 132 -0.16 11.02 -14.02
C GLU A 132 -0.27 11.57 -15.46
N GLU A 133 -0.71 10.74 -16.40
CA GLU A 133 -1.22 11.13 -17.72
C GLU A 133 -2.62 10.53 -17.94
N ASP A 134 -3.51 10.65 -16.96
CA ASP A 134 -4.95 10.54 -17.20
C ASP A 134 -5.69 11.68 -16.47
N GLU A 135 -6.12 12.63 -17.29
CA GLU A 135 -6.91 13.79 -16.94
C GLU A 135 -8.11 13.45 -16.03
N VAL A 136 -8.20 14.13 -14.88
CA VAL A 136 -9.43 14.54 -14.18
C VAL A 136 -10.71 13.75 -14.47
N ALA A 137 -10.74 12.45 -14.16
CA ALA A 137 -12.00 11.78 -13.91
C ALA A 137 -12.53 12.27 -12.56
N GLY A 138 -13.48 13.21 -12.60
CA GLY A 138 -14.13 13.86 -11.45
C GLY A 138 -14.91 12.95 -10.50
N GLY A 139 -14.32 11.83 -10.08
CA GLY A 139 -14.69 11.16 -8.84
C GLY A 139 -14.15 11.98 -7.69
N ARG A 140 -15.00 12.80 -7.08
CA ARG A 140 -14.71 13.35 -5.76
C ARG A 140 -14.32 12.17 -4.87
N ASN A 141 -13.04 12.08 -4.49
CA ASN A 141 -12.62 11.31 -3.31
C ASN A 141 -13.30 11.98 -2.11
N GLN A 142 -14.58 11.68 -1.92
CA GLN A 142 -15.31 12.10 -0.76
C GLN A 142 -14.76 11.25 0.37
N VAL A 143 -13.88 11.85 1.15
CA VAL A 143 -13.43 11.29 2.43
C VAL A 143 -14.69 11.22 3.30
N ILE A 144 -15.33 10.06 3.31
CA ILE A 144 -16.42 9.76 4.23
C ILE A 144 -15.72 9.47 5.55
N ALA A 145 -15.76 10.43 6.48
CA ALA A 145 -15.41 10.15 7.86
C ALA A 145 -16.26 8.96 8.32
N GLU A 146 -15.66 8.02 9.05
CA GLU A 146 -16.43 6.96 9.70
C GLU A 146 -17.64 7.58 10.43
N ASP A 147 -18.82 7.00 10.23
CA ASP A 147 -20.03 7.41 10.96
C ASP A 147 -19.77 7.13 12.44
N LEU A 148 -19.21 8.13 13.13
CA LEU A 148 -19.09 8.12 14.58
C LEU A 148 -20.51 7.95 15.11
N PRO A 149 -20.81 6.86 15.84
CA PRO A 149 -22.15 6.63 16.36
C PRO A 149 -22.56 7.88 17.12
N SER A 150 -23.70 8.51 16.78
CA SER A 150 -24.12 9.84 17.25
C SER A 150 -23.65 10.10 18.67
N LEU A 151 -22.45 10.67 18.80
CA LEU A 151 -21.83 10.78 20.10
C LEU A 151 -22.65 11.87 20.78
N ASN A 152 -23.27 11.53 21.91
CA ASN A 152 -23.84 12.50 22.85
C ASN A 152 -22.68 13.31 23.46
N THR A 153 -22.00 14.07 22.61
CA THR A 153 -20.90 14.96 22.97
C THR A 153 -21.49 16.23 23.54
N ILE A 154 -20.65 16.97 24.28
CA ILE A 154 -21.00 18.30 24.75
C ILE A 154 -21.34 19.25 23.60
N LEU A 155 -20.77 19.01 22.41
CA LEU A 155 -21.08 19.74 21.17
C LEU A 155 -22.44 19.39 20.57
N ALA A 156 -23.18 18.41 21.11
CA ALA A 156 -24.58 18.19 20.75
C ALA A 156 -25.50 19.30 21.31
N GLN A 157 -25.08 19.99 22.37
CA GLN A 157 -25.85 21.07 23.01
C GLN A 157 -25.66 22.40 22.27
N GLU A 158 -26.76 23.01 21.84
CA GLU A 158 -26.73 24.28 21.09
C GLU A 158 -26.17 25.44 21.93
N SER A 159 -26.40 25.45 23.24
CA SER A 159 -25.83 26.46 24.15
C SER A 159 -24.32 26.45 24.11
N VAL A 160 -23.71 25.27 24.26
CA VAL A 160 -22.25 25.10 24.24
C VAL A 160 -21.66 25.55 22.90
N ARG A 161 -22.34 25.28 21.78
CA ARG A 161 -21.87 25.78 20.47
C ARG A 161 -21.89 27.30 20.40
N LYS A 162 -22.94 27.93 20.94
CA LYS A 162 -23.06 29.40 20.95
C LYS A 162 -22.01 30.04 21.85
N ASP A 163 -21.73 29.45 23.00
CA ASP A 163 -20.71 29.95 23.93
C ASP A 163 -19.29 29.86 23.33
N ILE A 164 -18.98 28.75 22.65
CA ILE A 164 -17.71 28.60 21.91
C ILE A 164 -17.60 29.63 20.78
N LEU A 165 -18.70 29.87 20.04
CA LEU A 165 -18.72 30.82 18.92
C LEU A 165 -18.75 32.28 19.36
N SER A 166 -19.27 32.58 20.55
CA SER A 166 -19.28 33.94 21.12
C SER A 166 -17.95 34.28 21.81
N GLY A 167 -17.12 33.27 22.12
CA GLY A 167 -15.84 33.46 22.81
C GLY A 167 -15.99 33.70 24.32
N ASP A 168 -17.20 33.51 24.86
CA ASP A 168 -17.49 33.65 26.28
C ASP A 168 -17.25 32.31 26.99
N ILE A 169 -15.98 31.89 27.07
CA ILE A 169 -15.59 30.77 27.93
C ILE A 169 -15.10 31.37 29.26
N THR A 170 -15.99 31.48 30.25
CA THR A 170 -15.64 31.76 31.65
C THR A 170 -15.39 30.48 32.44
#